data_AF-A0A929JD11-F1
#
_entry.id   AF-A0A929JD11-F1
#
_cell.length_a   1.000
_cell.length_b   1.000
_cell.length_c   1.000
_cell.angle_alpha   90.00
_cell.angle_beta   90.00
_cell.angle_gamma   90.00
#
_symmetry.space_group_name_H-M   'P 1'
#
loop_
_entity.id
_entity.type
_entity.pdbx_description
1 polymer ?
#
loop_
_entity_poly.entity_id
_entity_poly.type
_entity_poly.pdbx_seq_one_letter_code
_entity_poly.pdbx_strand_id
1 'polypeptide(L)'
;MSISEIYLIVPNHALSALIWFFIISSVLYFARVPAIKYIIAFSEVLHNALRLAANSVNSADSRLQTRNREVLLEAGREATERMIEREFERVEDSVTNDLAQYPALQRKLSERITSIDEDYKQSTEVPPNPPQWSKVVESVAKIDSNGDAMVAQILKDIHKSMIKAQDVAIKEHRRACMQRHSVLKRMMPHWRSVKHVLGEVDRNISSIIERAGKIGRYMDDYEAIIKGSDRALRVLSSSSISQFFISAFVLSIAIGGAAVNFTLIARPMAEMVGGSNFIGSFKVSEVSAIVIILVEVSMGLFLMESLRITRLFPVIGALNDKLRVRMIWITFGFLLVLASVEAGLAFMREILMEDELATSAMLRGDGVVAAADFAWITTAAQMGMGFILPFALVFVAIPLETFVSSTRTVVGIMASALLRALAFVLRLTGNIARYSGKTVANLYDLIIFGPLWLERTITKKWLSDGAETNSPAHATTTDFQEAV
;
A
#
# COMPACT_ATOMS: atom_id res chain seq x y z
N MET A 1 -26.76 62.03 33.13
CA MET A 1 -25.44 62.08 33.78
C MET A 1 -24.47 61.35 32.90
N SER A 2 -23.55 62.08 32.27
CA SER A 2 -22.49 61.46 31.47
C SER A 2 -21.49 60.80 32.43
N ILE A 3 -20.86 59.72 31.97
CA ILE A 3 -19.88 58.94 32.75
C ILE A 3 -18.74 59.83 33.30
N SER A 4 -18.48 60.99 32.69
CA SER A 4 -17.50 61.98 33.14
C SER A 4 -17.86 62.73 34.42
N GLU A 5 -19.15 62.89 34.76
CA GLU A 5 -19.59 63.61 35.98
C GLU A 5 -19.45 62.76 37.25
N ILE A 6 -19.48 61.43 37.12
CA ILE A 6 -19.33 60.49 38.24
C ILE A 6 -17.88 60.46 38.78
N TYR A 7 -16.89 60.85 37.98
CA TYR A 7 -15.47 60.86 38.37
C TYR A 7 -14.97 62.19 38.96
N LEU A 8 -15.81 63.24 39.03
CA LEU A 8 -15.45 64.56 39.56
C LEU A 8 -16.04 64.77 40.96
N ILE A 9 -15.32 64.30 42.00
CA ILE A 9 -15.64 64.58 43.42
C ILE A 9 -15.37 66.06 43.76
N VAL A 10 -14.44 66.70 43.02
CA VAL A 10 -14.02 68.11 43.19
C VAL A 10 -13.94 68.75 41.78
N PRO A 11 -14.23 70.06 41.60
CA PRO A 11 -14.21 70.73 40.29
C PRO A 11 -12.87 70.68 39.54
N ASN A 12 -11.78 70.35 40.23
CA ASN A 12 -10.45 70.20 39.64
C ASN A 12 -10.17 68.72 39.32
N HIS A 13 -10.01 68.41 38.03
CA HIS A 13 -9.76 67.07 37.50
C HIS A 13 -8.52 66.40 38.15
N ALA A 14 -7.47 67.15 38.46
CA ALA A 14 -6.26 66.61 39.07
C ALA A 14 -6.47 66.21 40.54
N LEU A 15 -7.24 67.01 41.30
CA LEU A 15 -7.57 66.72 42.70
C LEU A 15 -8.51 65.54 42.84
N SER A 16 -9.51 65.44 41.97
CA SER A 16 -10.43 64.29 41.97
C SER A 16 -9.70 62.98 41.66
N ALA A 17 -8.76 62.99 40.71
CA ALA A 17 -7.92 61.84 40.40
C ALA A 17 -7.02 61.42 41.59
N LEU A 18 -6.48 62.40 42.32
CA LEU A 18 -5.65 62.16 43.51
C LEU A 18 -6.47 61.55 44.68
N ILE A 19 -7.69 62.04 44.89
CA ILE A 19 -8.61 61.51 45.91
C ILE A 19 -8.99 60.06 45.57
N TRP A 20 -9.37 59.80 44.31
CA TRP A 20 -9.66 58.43 43.85
C TRP A 20 -8.45 57.50 43.98
N PHE A 21 -7.24 57.99 43.67
CA PHE A 21 -6.01 57.22 43.86
C PHE A 21 -5.80 56.80 45.32
N PHE A 22 -5.98 57.72 46.28
CA PHE A 22 -5.87 57.40 47.71
C PHE A 22 -6.97 56.47 48.22
N ILE A 23 -8.23 56.68 47.78
CA ILE A 23 -9.35 55.79 48.16
C ILE A 23 -9.12 54.38 47.64
N ILE A 24 -8.77 54.24 46.35
CA ILE A 24 -8.49 52.94 45.73
C ILE A 24 -7.28 52.27 46.38
N SER A 25 -6.21 53.03 46.65
CA SER A 25 -5.01 52.51 47.33
C SER A 25 -5.32 52.01 48.75
N SER A 26 -6.16 52.73 49.51
CA SER A 26 -6.56 52.34 50.87
C SER A 26 -7.45 51.08 50.87
N VAL A 27 -8.42 51.00 49.95
CA VAL A 27 -9.26 49.80 49.77
C VAL A 27 -8.42 48.58 49.38
N LEU A 28 -7.49 48.74 48.44
CA LEU A 28 -6.57 47.69 48.04
C LEU A 28 -5.66 47.25 49.20
N TYR A 29 -5.20 48.18 50.02
CA TYR A 29 -4.36 47.86 51.18
C TYR A 29 -5.11 47.00 52.22
N PHE A 30 -6.36 47.34 52.58
CA PHE A 30 -7.17 46.53 53.49
C PHE A 30 -7.50 45.14 52.93
N ALA A 31 -7.71 45.05 51.61
CA ALA A 31 -8.00 43.79 50.93
C ALA A 31 -6.75 42.94 50.62
N ARG A 32 -5.54 43.41 50.95
CA ARG A 32 -4.27 42.79 50.51
C ARG A 32 -4.13 41.32 50.87
N VAL A 33 -4.27 40.99 52.16
CA VAL A 33 -4.08 39.62 52.66
C VAL A 33 -5.08 38.64 52.05
N PRO A 34 -6.40 38.92 52.03
CA PRO A 34 -7.34 38.03 51.36
C PRO A 34 -7.09 38.00 49.84
N ALA A 35 -6.84 39.12 49.18
CA ALA A 35 -6.62 39.17 47.72
C ALA A 35 -5.43 38.32 47.26
N ILE A 36 -4.26 38.47 47.90
CA ILE A 36 -3.06 37.68 47.56
C ILE A 36 -3.29 36.19 47.80
N LYS A 37 -3.92 35.82 48.93
CA LYS A 37 -4.26 34.42 49.22
C LYS A 37 -5.21 33.84 48.17
N TYR A 38 -6.24 34.58 47.76
CA TYR A 38 -7.16 34.14 46.70
C TYR A 38 -6.47 34.00 45.35
N ILE A 39 -5.61 34.94 44.95
CA ILE A 39 -4.87 34.88 43.68
C ILE A 39 -3.96 33.65 43.63
N ILE A 40 -3.20 33.40 44.72
CA ILE A 40 -2.30 32.24 44.79
C ILE A 40 -3.11 30.95 44.83
N ALA A 41 -4.11 30.84 45.71
CA ALA A 41 -4.95 29.64 45.82
C ALA A 41 -5.67 29.32 44.50
N PHE A 42 -6.21 30.33 43.82
CA PHE A 42 -6.84 30.16 42.50
C PHE A 42 -5.82 29.68 41.46
N SER A 43 -4.62 30.27 41.43
CA SER A 43 -3.56 29.85 40.51
C SER A 43 -3.10 28.41 40.75
N GLU A 44 -3.07 27.96 42.01
CA GLU A 44 -2.72 26.59 42.40
C GLU A 44 -3.82 25.59 42.05
N VAL A 45 -5.09 25.95 42.27
CA VAL A 45 -6.24 25.13 41.84
C VAL A 45 -6.23 24.98 40.33
N LEU A 46 -6.03 26.07 39.59
CA LEU A 46 -5.95 26.05 38.12
C LEU A 46 -4.78 25.20 37.63
N HIS A 47 -3.59 25.34 38.25
CA HIS A 47 -2.44 24.50 37.96
C HIS A 47 -2.73 23.01 38.18
N ASN A 48 -3.31 22.66 39.32
CA ASN A 48 -3.62 21.28 39.68
C ASN A 48 -4.69 20.68 38.75
N ALA A 49 -5.74 21.44 38.41
CA ALA A 49 -6.77 21.01 37.46
C ALA A 49 -6.19 20.74 36.07
N LEU A 50 -5.34 21.64 35.55
CA LEU A 50 -4.67 21.46 34.26
C LEU A 50 -3.69 20.28 34.26
N ARG A 51 -3.01 20.03 35.39
CA ARG A 51 -2.11 18.87 35.54
C ARG A 51 -2.89 17.55 35.58
N LEU A 52 -4.04 17.51 36.26
CA LEU A 52 -4.93 16.36 36.26
C LEU A 52 -5.48 16.08 34.86
N ALA A 53 -5.91 17.12 34.14
CA ALA A 53 -6.35 17.01 32.75
C ALA A 53 -5.22 16.51 31.82
N ALA A 54 -3.98 16.98 32.00
CA ALA A 54 -2.86 16.47 31.21
C ALA A 54 -2.58 14.99 31.47
N ASN A 55 -2.73 14.53 32.71
CA ASN A 55 -2.53 13.12 33.06
C ASN A 55 -3.66 12.23 32.52
N SER A 56 -4.91 12.71 32.49
CA SER A 56 -6.02 11.99 31.87
C SER A 56 -5.84 11.87 30.35
N VAL A 57 -5.40 12.95 29.68
CA VAL A 57 -5.09 12.94 28.24
C VAL A 57 -3.94 11.97 27.93
N ASN A 58 -2.87 11.94 28.74
CA ASN A 58 -1.79 10.96 28.56
C ASN A 58 -2.26 9.51 28.75
N SER A 59 -3.19 9.29 29.69
CA SER A 59 -3.78 7.96 29.89
C SER A 59 -4.62 7.55 28.68
N ALA A 60 -5.36 8.49 28.08
CA ALA A 60 -6.11 8.27 26.84
C ALA A 60 -5.16 7.97 25.66
N ASP A 61 -4.03 8.67 25.55
CA ASP A 61 -2.99 8.40 24.54
C ASP A 61 -2.41 6.98 24.66
N SER A 62 -2.10 6.54 25.88
CA SER A 62 -1.59 5.16 26.11
C SER A 62 -2.62 4.08 25.73
N ARG A 63 -3.90 4.32 26.03
CA ARG A 63 -4.99 3.43 25.59
C ARG A 63 -5.13 3.40 24.08
N LEU A 64 -5.05 4.56 23.42
CA LEU A 64 -5.12 4.67 21.97
C LEU A 64 -3.95 3.96 21.28
N GLN A 65 -2.73 4.09 21.79
CA GLN A 65 -1.55 3.39 21.26
C GLN A 65 -1.68 1.87 21.35
N THR A 66 -2.20 1.37 22.48
CA THR A 66 -2.46 -0.06 22.66
C THR A 66 -3.48 -0.55 21.64
N ARG A 67 -4.59 0.18 21.46
CA ARG A 67 -5.61 -0.13 20.44
C ARG A 67 -5.06 -0.06 19.01
N ASN A 68 -4.26 0.95 18.68
CA ASN A 68 -3.65 1.06 17.37
C ASN A 68 -2.70 -0.12 17.09
N ARG A 69 -1.93 -0.55 18.09
CA ARG A 69 -1.06 -1.73 18.00
C ARG A 69 -1.88 -3.00 17.75
N GLU A 70 -2.93 -3.24 18.52
CA GLU A 70 -3.83 -4.40 18.35
C GLU A 70 -4.42 -4.44 16.93
N VAL A 71 -4.98 -3.32 16.48
CA VAL A 71 -5.62 -3.21 15.16
C VAL A 71 -4.60 -3.43 14.03
N LEU A 72 -3.40 -2.88 14.15
CA LEU A 72 -2.34 -3.05 13.15
C LEU A 72 -1.88 -4.51 13.06
N LEU A 73 -1.65 -5.16 14.20
CA LEU A 73 -1.24 -6.57 14.21
C LEU A 73 -2.34 -7.47 13.65
N GLU A 74 -3.60 -7.21 13.99
CA GLU A 74 -4.72 -7.99 13.49
C GLU A 74 -4.91 -7.84 11.98
N ALA A 75 -4.85 -6.60 11.47
CA ALA A 75 -4.92 -6.35 10.03
C ALA A 75 -3.74 -6.99 9.27
N GLY A 76 -2.54 -6.93 9.83
CA GLY A 76 -1.36 -7.58 9.27
C GLY A 76 -1.47 -9.11 9.30
N ARG A 77 -1.97 -9.67 10.40
CA ARG A 77 -2.20 -11.12 10.56
C ARG A 77 -3.15 -11.62 9.47
N GLU A 78 -4.29 -10.96 9.30
CA GLU A 78 -5.29 -11.33 8.30
C GLU A 78 -4.74 -11.18 6.86
N ALA A 79 -3.93 -10.15 6.60
CA ALA A 79 -3.31 -9.96 5.28
C ALA A 79 -2.29 -11.05 4.96
N THR A 80 -1.41 -11.39 5.89
CA THR A 80 -0.38 -12.42 5.72
C THR A 80 -0.99 -13.82 5.66
N GLU A 81 -1.99 -14.12 6.50
CA GLU A 81 -2.75 -15.37 6.47
C GLU A 81 -3.37 -15.61 5.10
N ARG A 82 -3.99 -14.57 4.51
CA ARG A 82 -4.51 -14.64 3.13
C ARG A 82 -3.45 -14.83 2.07
N MET A 83 -2.23 -14.33 2.27
CA MET A 83 -1.13 -14.56 1.33
C MET A 83 -0.63 -15.99 1.44
N ILE A 84 -0.55 -16.52 2.65
CA ILE A 84 -0.20 -17.91 2.94
C ILE A 84 -1.23 -18.86 2.33
N GLU A 85 -2.52 -18.66 2.59
CA GLU A 85 -3.61 -19.49 2.06
C GLU A 85 -3.60 -19.53 0.53
N ARG A 86 -3.44 -18.37 -0.13
CA ARG A 86 -3.34 -18.29 -1.60
C ARG A 86 -2.13 -19.01 -2.16
N GLU A 87 -0.98 -18.94 -1.49
CA GLU A 87 0.19 -19.71 -1.93
C GLU A 87 0.02 -21.20 -1.67
N PHE A 88 -0.66 -21.60 -0.59
CA PHE A 88 -0.98 -23.01 -0.35
C PHE A 88 -1.90 -23.57 -1.44
N GLU A 89 -2.98 -22.87 -1.79
CA GLU A 89 -3.88 -23.27 -2.89
C GLU A 89 -3.11 -23.38 -4.22
N ARG A 90 -2.24 -22.42 -4.53
CA ARG A 90 -1.38 -22.49 -5.73
C ARG A 90 -0.40 -23.66 -5.70
N VAL A 91 0.15 -24.00 -4.53
CA VAL A 91 1.03 -25.15 -4.38
C VAL A 91 0.22 -26.44 -4.55
N GLU A 92 -0.97 -26.52 -3.96
CA GLU A 92 -1.87 -27.66 -4.13
C GLU A 92 -2.24 -27.89 -5.60
N ASP A 93 -2.61 -26.82 -6.32
CA ASP A 93 -2.90 -26.89 -7.76
C ASP A 93 -1.68 -27.34 -8.56
N SER A 94 -0.49 -26.82 -8.26
CA SER A 94 0.75 -27.21 -8.94
C SER A 94 1.08 -28.67 -8.65
N VAL A 95 1.08 -29.08 -7.37
CA VAL A 95 1.38 -30.44 -6.94
C VAL A 95 0.38 -31.43 -7.54
N THR A 96 -0.92 -31.11 -7.52
CA THR A 96 -1.95 -31.96 -8.12
C THR A 96 -1.74 -32.13 -9.62
N ASN A 97 -1.47 -31.03 -10.34
CA ASN A 97 -1.18 -31.08 -11.77
C ASN A 97 0.12 -31.84 -12.09
N ASP A 98 1.19 -31.58 -11.34
CA ASP A 98 2.51 -32.18 -11.54
C ASP A 98 2.51 -33.67 -11.21
N LEU A 99 1.86 -34.07 -10.11
CA LEU A 99 1.67 -35.47 -9.73
C LEU A 99 0.77 -36.22 -10.72
N ALA A 100 -0.25 -35.56 -11.29
CA ALA A 100 -1.10 -36.16 -12.30
C ALA A 100 -0.33 -36.46 -13.61
N GLN A 101 0.64 -35.62 -13.95
CA GLN A 101 1.47 -35.79 -15.16
C GLN A 101 2.65 -36.74 -14.95
N TYR A 102 3.09 -36.95 -13.70
CA TYR A 102 4.26 -37.76 -13.38
C TYR A 102 4.20 -39.21 -13.91
N PRO A 103 3.09 -39.98 -13.78
CA PRO A 103 3.00 -41.32 -14.35
C PRO A 103 3.15 -41.33 -15.88
N ALA A 104 2.64 -40.32 -16.58
CA ALA A 104 2.76 -40.21 -18.02
C ALA A 104 4.21 -39.91 -18.45
N LEU A 105 4.90 -39.05 -17.71
CA LEU A 105 6.34 -38.78 -17.90
C LEU A 105 7.18 -40.02 -17.62
N GLN A 106 6.90 -40.73 -16.53
CA GLN A 106 7.57 -42.00 -16.19
C GLN A 106 7.36 -43.07 -17.26
N ARG A 107 6.13 -43.18 -17.81
CA ARG A 107 5.84 -44.11 -18.91
C ARG A 107 6.61 -43.75 -20.17
N LYS A 108 6.60 -42.49 -20.59
CA LYS A 108 7.38 -42.00 -21.74
C LYS A 108 8.87 -42.27 -21.56
N LEU A 109 9.40 -42.01 -20.36
CA LEU A 109 10.80 -42.26 -20.04
C LEU A 109 11.14 -43.76 -20.16
N SER A 110 10.31 -44.61 -19.58
CA SER A 110 10.48 -46.07 -19.61
C SER A 110 10.41 -46.61 -21.04
N GLU A 111 9.42 -46.20 -21.84
CA GLU A 111 9.29 -46.60 -23.25
C GLU A 111 10.54 -46.21 -24.07
N ARG A 112 11.07 -45.00 -23.85
CA ARG A 112 12.27 -44.51 -24.54
C ARG A 112 13.52 -45.27 -24.11
N ILE A 113 13.66 -45.59 -22.83
CA ILE A 113 14.76 -46.42 -22.33
C ILE A 113 14.70 -47.82 -22.93
N THR A 114 13.52 -48.44 -22.99
CA THR A 114 13.35 -49.77 -23.62
C THR A 114 13.69 -49.75 -25.10
N SER A 115 13.32 -48.70 -25.84
CA SER A 115 13.72 -48.55 -27.26
C SER A 115 15.23 -48.43 -27.43
N ILE A 116 15.90 -47.69 -26.52
CA ILE A 116 17.37 -47.58 -26.50
C ILE A 116 18.00 -48.94 -26.21
N ASP A 117 17.48 -49.71 -25.26
CA ASP A 117 17.98 -51.05 -24.93
C ASP A 117 17.83 -52.04 -26.10
N GLU A 118 16.71 -51.97 -26.82
CA GLU A 118 16.47 -52.80 -28.01
C GLU A 118 17.42 -52.44 -29.17
N ASP A 119 17.57 -51.15 -29.50
CA ASP A 119 18.52 -50.69 -30.51
C ASP A 119 19.97 -51.05 -30.12
N TYR A 120 20.30 -51.00 -28.83
CA TYR A 120 21.61 -51.41 -28.32
C TYR A 120 21.85 -52.91 -28.53
N LYS A 121 20.89 -53.78 -28.18
CA LYS A 121 20.98 -55.23 -28.43
C LYS A 121 21.18 -55.54 -29.91
N GLN A 122 20.44 -54.88 -30.79
CA GLN A 122 20.58 -55.03 -32.25
C GLN A 122 21.93 -54.57 -32.79
N SER A 123 22.63 -53.70 -32.07
CA SER A 123 23.98 -53.24 -32.42
C SER A 123 25.11 -54.18 -31.95
N THR A 124 24.80 -55.22 -31.18
CA THR A 124 25.77 -56.16 -30.61
C THR A 124 26.40 -57.06 -31.68
N GLU A 125 27.70 -57.35 -31.56
CA GLU A 125 28.43 -58.19 -32.52
C GLU A 125 28.02 -59.66 -32.47
N VAL A 126 27.66 -60.21 -33.64
CA VAL A 126 27.83 -61.64 -33.92
C VAL A 126 29.08 -61.76 -34.80
N PRO A 127 30.16 -62.44 -34.34
CA PRO A 127 31.36 -62.59 -35.14
C PRO A 127 31.02 -63.32 -36.45
N PRO A 128 31.53 -62.85 -37.61
CA PRO A 128 31.27 -63.54 -38.87
C PRO A 128 31.83 -64.95 -38.79
N ASN A 129 31.05 -65.93 -39.28
CA ASN A 129 31.51 -67.32 -39.34
C ASN A 129 32.83 -67.40 -40.11
N PRO A 130 33.81 -68.19 -39.63
CA PRO A 130 35.10 -68.29 -40.29
C PRO A 130 34.89 -68.74 -41.75
N PRO A 131 35.60 -68.12 -42.71
CA PRO A 131 35.46 -68.48 -44.11
C PRO A 131 35.69 -69.98 -44.32
N GLN A 132 34.91 -70.64 -45.17
CA GLN A 132 35.00 -72.10 -45.46
C GLN A 132 36.32 -72.56 -46.11
N TRP A 133 37.31 -71.67 -46.17
CA TRP A 133 38.65 -71.86 -46.69
C TRP A 133 39.47 -72.90 -45.92
N SER A 134 39.17 -73.10 -44.63
CA SER A 134 39.79 -74.16 -43.84
C SER A 134 39.63 -75.52 -44.51
N LYS A 135 38.45 -75.81 -45.07
CA LYS A 135 38.17 -77.07 -45.79
C LYS A 135 38.88 -77.15 -47.14
N VAL A 136 38.99 -76.04 -47.86
CA VAL A 136 39.63 -75.97 -49.19
C VAL A 136 41.15 -76.12 -49.07
N VAL A 137 41.77 -75.47 -48.09
CA VAL A 137 43.20 -75.59 -47.79
C VAL A 137 43.54 -77.01 -47.31
N GLU A 138 42.69 -77.60 -46.46
CA GLU A 138 42.86 -78.99 -46.00
C GLU A 138 42.76 -80.01 -47.15
N SER A 139 41.89 -79.76 -48.15
CA SER A 139 41.80 -80.62 -49.33
C SER A 139 43.01 -80.51 -50.26
N VAL A 140 43.67 -79.36 -50.31
CA VAL A 140 44.84 -79.12 -51.19
C VAL A 140 46.13 -79.62 -50.55
N ALA A 141 46.24 -79.53 -49.21
CA ALA A 141 47.36 -80.10 -48.45
C ALA A 141 47.45 -81.64 -48.54
N LYS A 142 46.38 -82.32 -49.00
CA LYS A 142 46.32 -83.77 -49.21
C LYS A 142 46.79 -84.21 -50.62
N ILE A 143 47.17 -83.28 -51.50
CA ILE A 143 47.65 -83.57 -52.86
C ILE A 143 49.19 -83.66 -52.86
N ASP A 144 49.75 -84.77 -53.34
CA ASP A 144 51.21 -85.02 -53.41
C ASP A 144 51.89 -84.13 -54.47
N SER A 145 53.01 -83.49 -54.13
CA SER A 145 53.59 -82.38 -54.91
C SER A 145 54.88 -82.78 -55.64
N ASN A 146 54.80 -82.91 -56.96
CA ASN A 146 55.96 -83.21 -57.83
C ASN A 146 56.09 -82.24 -59.02
N GLY A 147 56.03 -80.93 -58.74
CA GLY A 147 56.42 -79.89 -59.70
C GLY A 147 55.48 -79.70 -60.90
N ASP A 148 54.20 -80.02 -60.76
CA ASP A 148 53.24 -80.00 -61.86
C ASP A 148 52.58 -78.61 -62.04
N ALA A 149 52.41 -78.18 -63.29
CA ALA A 149 51.71 -76.94 -63.66
C ALA A 149 50.27 -76.92 -63.11
N MET A 150 49.69 -78.10 -62.85
CA MET A 150 48.37 -78.28 -62.25
C MET A 150 48.30 -77.79 -60.79
N VAL A 151 49.33 -78.03 -59.97
CA VAL A 151 49.37 -77.55 -58.57
C VAL A 151 49.56 -76.02 -58.52
N ALA A 152 50.38 -75.47 -59.42
CA ALA A 152 50.55 -74.03 -59.56
C ALA A 152 49.25 -73.33 -59.98
N GLN A 153 48.48 -73.95 -60.90
CA GLN A 153 47.17 -73.45 -61.31
C GLN A 153 46.14 -73.53 -60.18
N ILE A 154 46.12 -74.62 -59.40
CA ILE A 154 45.26 -74.77 -58.21
C ILE A 154 45.60 -73.73 -57.14
N LEU A 155 46.88 -73.52 -56.82
CA LEU A 155 47.33 -72.46 -55.90
C LEU A 155 46.92 -71.07 -56.37
N LYS A 156 46.97 -70.82 -57.68
CA LYS A 156 46.53 -69.57 -58.30
C LYS A 156 45.01 -69.39 -58.19
N ASP A 157 44.23 -70.45 -58.35
CA ASP A 157 42.77 -70.44 -58.18
C ASP A 157 42.36 -70.29 -56.71
N ILE A 158 43.09 -70.90 -55.77
CA ILE A 158 42.96 -70.68 -54.31
C ILE A 158 43.25 -69.22 -53.97
N HIS A 159 44.36 -68.67 -54.46
CA HIS A 159 44.71 -67.27 -54.22
C HIS A 159 43.64 -66.31 -54.78
N LYS A 160 43.19 -66.54 -56.02
CA LYS A 160 42.15 -65.72 -56.66
C LYS A 160 40.81 -65.80 -55.94
N SER A 161 40.41 -67.00 -55.50
CA SER A 161 39.17 -67.17 -54.76
C SER A 161 39.30 -66.63 -53.32
N MET A 162 40.49 -66.67 -52.70
CA MET A 162 40.75 -66.10 -51.37
C MET A 162 40.68 -64.57 -51.40
N ILE A 163 41.25 -63.94 -52.43
CA ILE A 163 41.07 -62.50 -52.68
C ILE A 163 39.58 -62.19 -52.86
N LYS A 164 38.84 -63.00 -53.63
CA LYS A 164 37.40 -62.81 -53.84
C LYS A 164 36.59 -62.95 -52.54
N ALA A 165 36.93 -63.91 -51.68
CA ALA A 165 36.29 -64.11 -50.39
C ALA A 165 36.65 -63.02 -49.38
N GLN A 166 37.91 -62.54 -49.39
CA GLN A 166 38.34 -61.39 -48.61
C GLN A 166 37.56 -60.13 -49.03
N ASP A 167 37.41 -59.88 -50.34
CA ASP A 167 36.62 -58.76 -50.85
C ASP A 167 35.15 -58.85 -50.44
N VAL A 168 34.57 -60.05 -50.46
CA VAL A 168 33.20 -60.30 -49.98
C VAL A 168 33.10 -60.05 -48.47
N ALA A 169 34.02 -60.59 -47.68
CA ALA A 169 34.05 -60.41 -46.22
C ALA A 169 34.27 -58.94 -45.83
N ILE A 170 35.13 -58.20 -46.53
CA ILE A 170 35.34 -56.76 -46.31
C ILE A 170 34.06 -55.97 -46.68
N LYS A 171 33.39 -56.31 -47.78
CA LYS A 171 32.12 -55.67 -48.17
C LYS A 171 31.01 -55.96 -47.17
N GLU A 172 30.92 -57.19 -46.68
CA GLU A 172 29.92 -57.61 -45.71
C GLU A 172 30.18 -56.99 -44.33
N HIS A 173 31.45 -56.91 -43.91
CA HIS A 173 31.86 -56.19 -42.71
C HIS A 173 31.56 -54.69 -42.82
N ARG A 174 31.86 -54.05 -43.96
CA ARG A 174 31.49 -52.65 -44.20
C ARG A 174 29.97 -52.43 -44.14
N ARG A 175 29.17 -53.35 -44.71
CA ARG A 175 27.70 -53.30 -44.64
C ARG A 175 27.20 -53.45 -43.21
N ALA A 176 27.74 -54.39 -42.44
CA ALA A 176 27.40 -54.59 -41.03
C ALA A 176 27.76 -53.35 -40.19
N CYS A 177 28.93 -52.76 -40.41
CA CYS A 177 29.35 -51.51 -39.76
C CYS A 177 28.42 -50.34 -40.13
N MET A 178 28.02 -50.18 -41.40
CA MET A 178 27.04 -49.16 -41.80
C MET A 178 25.69 -49.38 -41.14
N GLN A 179 25.21 -50.62 -41.07
CA GLN A 179 23.95 -50.95 -40.40
C GLN A 179 24.01 -50.59 -38.92
N ARG A 180 25.06 -50.97 -38.19
CA ARG A 180 25.22 -50.57 -36.78
C ARG A 180 25.31 -49.07 -36.59
N HIS A 181 26.08 -48.38 -37.42
CA HIS A 181 26.17 -46.92 -37.33
C HIS A 181 24.81 -46.26 -37.61
N SER A 182 23.98 -46.85 -38.47
CA SER A 182 22.61 -46.40 -38.72
C SER A 182 21.67 -46.63 -37.52
N VAL A 183 21.84 -47.75 -36.80
CA VAL A 183 21.09 -48.07 -35.56
C VAL A 183 21.51 -47.13 -34.43
N LEU A 184 22.82 -46.97 -34.19
CA LEU A 184 23.37 -46.00 -33.24
C LEU A 184 22.89 -44.56 -33.53
N LYS A 185 22.84 -44.17 -34.80
CA LYS A 185 22.32 -42.85 -35.20
C LYS A 185 20.82 -42.70 -34.89
N ARG A 186 20.05 -43.80 -34.91
CA ARG A 186 18.61 -43.82 -34.58
C ARG A 186 18.34 -43.69 -33.09
N MET A 187 19.30 -44.04 -32.24
CA MET A 187 19.22 -43.86 -30.78
C MET A 187 19.32 -42.38 -30.34
N MET A 188 19.95 -41.52 -31.14
CA MET A 188 20.16 -40.10 -30.80
C MET A 188 18.85 -39.33 -30.48
N PRO A 189 17.78 -39.43 -31.29
CA PRO A 189 16.46 -38.89 -30.95
C PRO A 189 15.91 -39.38 -29.59
N HIS A 190 16.10 -40.66 -29.24
CA HIS A 190 15.60 -41.20 -27.97
C HIS A 190 16.35 -40.60 -26.78
N TRP A 191 17.68 -40.47 -26.87
CA TRP A 191 18.48 -39.77 -25.84
C TRP A 191 18.07 -38.30 -25.66
N ARG A 192 17.79 -37.58 -26.75
CA ARG A 192 17.26 -36.21 -26.68
C ARG A 192 15.89 -36.16 -26.01
N SER A 193 15.02 -37.13 -26.29
CA SER A 193 13.71 -37.26 -25.67
C SER A 193 13.81 -37.52 -24.16
N VAL A 194 14.71 -38.42 -23.72
CA VAL A 194 14.97 -38.68 -22.29
C VAL A 194 15.44 -37.42 -21.58
N LYS A 195 16.40 -36.69 -22.17
CA LYS A 195 16.87 -35.40 -21.64
C LYS A 195 15.73 -34.39 -21.53
N HIS A 196 14.82 -34.35 -22.49
CA HIS A 196 13.69 -33.42 -22.47
C HIS A 196 12.72 -33.74 -21.33
N VAL A 197 12.33 -35.01 -21.17
CA VAL A 197 11.44 -35.47 -20.09
C VAL A 197 12.05 -35.22 -18.71
N LEU A 198 13.35 -35.51 -18.52
CA LEU A 198 14.05 -35.18 -17.28
C LEU A 198 14.10 -33.67 -17.01
N GLY A 199 14.28 -32.85 -18.06
CA GLY A 199 14.24 -31.40 -17.93
C GLY A 199 12.86 -30.84 -17.59
N GLU A 200 11.78 -31.51 -17.98
CA GLU A 200 10.41 -31.17 -17.60
C GLU A 200 10.18 -31.45 -16.11
N VAL A 201 10.61 -32.63 -15.63
CA VAL A 201 10.56 -32.99 -14.19
C VAL A 201 11.37 -32.01 -13.34
N ASP A 202 12.58 -31.65 -13.76
CA ASP A 202 13.45 -30.70 -13.06
C ASP A 202 12.81 -29.31 -12.91
N ARG A 203 12.14 -28.81 -13.96
CA ARG A 203 11.41 -27.54 -13.93
C ARG A 203 10.23 -27.58 -12.97
N ASN A 204 9.45 -28.67 -12.98
CA ASN A 204 8.29 -28.80 -12.09
C ASN A 204 8.73 -28.87 -10.62
N ILE A 205 9.75 -29.67 -10.32
CA ILE A 205 10.34 -29.74 -8.97
C ILE A 205 10.91 -28.38 -8.53
N SER A 206 11.65 -27.70 -9.40
CA SER A 206 12.21 -26.37 -9.11
C SER A 206 11.12 -25.34 -8.81
N SER A 207 10.00 -25.38 -9.54
CA SER A 207 8.85 -24.50 -9.28
C SER A 207 8.24 -24.75 -7.90
N ILE A 208 8.07 -26.02 -7.50
CA ILE A 208 7.56 -26.39 -6.18
C ILE A 208 8.50 -25.90 -5.07
N ILE A 209 9.81 -26.07 -5.23
CA ILE A 209 10.82 -25.61 -4.26
C ILE A 209 10.79 -24.08 -4.10
N GLU A 210 10.72 -23.33 -5.21
CA GLU A 210 10.63 -21.86 -5.17
C GLU A 210 9.37 -21.38 -4.42
N ARG A 211 8.23 -22.05 -4.64
CA ARG A 211 6.96 -21.75 -3.97
C ARG A 211 7.01 -22.10 -2.48
N ALA A 212 7.57 -23.26 -2.12
CA ALA A 212 7.79 -23.61 -0.71
C ALA A 212 8.67 -22.57 0.00
N GLY A 213 9.70 -22.05 -0.67
CA GLY A 213 10.52 -20.96 -0.14
C GLY A 213 9.76 -19.63 0.03
N LYS A 214 8.78 -19.33 -0.83
CA LYS A 214 7.88 -18.17 -0.64
C LYS A 214 6.97 -18.35 0.58
N ILE A 215 6.37 -19.53 0.75
CA ILE A 215 5.55 -19.87 1.91
C ILE A 215 6.36 -19.73 3.20
N GLY A 216 7.60 -20.23 3.23
CA GLY A 216 8.49 -20.09 4.38
C GLY A 216 8.69 -18.62 4.80
N ARG A 217 8.97 -17.72 3.83
CA ARG A 217 9.09 -16.29 4.11
C ARG A 217 7.81 -15.67 4.66
N TYR A 218 6.65 -16.00 4.10
CA TYR A 218 5.38 -15.50 4.61
C TYR A 218 5.06 -16.06 6.00
N MET A 219 5.47 -17.30 6.30
CA MET A 219 5.32 -17.90 7.62
C MET A 219 6.24 -17.21 8.65
N ASP A 220 7.47 -16.86 8.28
CA ASP A 220 8.39 -16.09 9.14
C ASP A 220 7.81 -14.71 9.47
N ASP A 221 7.26 -14.01 8.46
CA ASP A 221 6.58 -12.73 8.64
C ASP A 221 5.33 -12.88 9.52
N TYR A 222 4.55 -13.94 9.33
CA TYR A 222 3.37 -14.26 10.14
C TYR A 222 3.75 -14.52 11.60
N GLU A 223 4.80 -15.30 11.86
CA GLU A 223 5.31 -15.55 13.20
C GLU A 223 5.79 -14.25 13.86
N ALA A 224 6.47 -13.37 13.11
CA ALA A 224 6.91 -12.06 13.60
C ALA A 224 5.74 -11.13 13.97
N ILE A 225 4.61 -11.24 13.26
CA ILE A 225 3.36 -10.53 13.56
C ILE A 225 2.68 -11.13 14.80
N ILE A 226 2.58 -12.45 14.92
CA ILE A 226 2.02 -13.13 16.10
C ILE A 226 2.81 -12.80 17.37
N LYS A 227 4.14 -12.80 17.29
CA LYS A 227 5.03 -12.39 18.40
C LYS A 227 4.90 -10.90 18.74
N GLY A 228 4.19 -10.12 17.93
CA GLY A 228 3.99 -8.69 18.12
C GLY A 228 5.30 -7.91 18.08
N SER A 229 6.28 -8.38 17.28
CA SER A 229 7.63 -7.81 17.26
C SER A 229 7.64 -6.34 16.82
N ASP A 230 8.53 -5.52 17.39
CA ASP A 230 8.65 -4.10 17.05
C ASP A 230 9.03 -3.88 15.58
N ARG A 231 9.76 -4.84 14.98
CA ARG A 231 10.08 -4.84 13.55
C ARG A 231 8.81 -4.97 12.71
N ALA A 232 7.94 -5.94 13.02
CA ALA A 232 6.69 -6.14 12.30
C ALA A 232 5.80 -4.89 12.38
N LEU A 233 5.63 -4.32 13.59
CA LEU A 233 4.87 -3.09 13.78
C LEU A 233 5.39 -1.92 12.94
N ARG A 234 6.72 -1.75 12.90
CA ARG A 234 7.34 -0.68 12.11
C ARG A 234 7.14 -0.88 10.61
N VAL A 235 7.30 -2.12 10.12
CA VAL A 235 7.08 -2.45 8.70
C VAL A 235 5.62 -2.21 8.31
N LEU A 236 4.66 -2.69 9.11
CA LEU A 236 3.23 -2.48 8.87
C LEU A 236 2.87 -0.99 8.89
N SER A 237 3.32 -0.25 9.92
CA SER A 237 3.04 1.18 10.06
C SER A 237 3.63 2.00 8.91
N SER A 238 4.89 1.76 8.56
CA SER A 238 5.56 2.44 7.45
C SER A 238 4.88 2.13 6.11
N SER A 239 4.44 0.88 5.92
CA SER A 239 3.71 0.45 4.72
C SER A 239 2.37 1.19 4.60
N SER A 240 1.59 1.24 5.69
CA SER A 240 0.31 1.96 5.70
C SER A 240 0.45 3.46 5.40
N ILE A 241 1.50 4.12 5.91
CA ILE A 241 1.73 5.55 5.63
C ILE A 241 2.02 5.77 4.14
N SER A 242 2.89 4.95 3.54
CA SER A 242 3.19 5.06 2.11
C SER A 242 1.96 4.79 1.26
N GLN A 243 1.19 3.75 1.59
CA GLN A 243 -0.08 3.42 0.93
C GLN A 243 -1.11 4.54 1.03
N PHE A 244 -1.19 5.25 2.17
CA PHE A 244 -2.08 6.40 2.34
C PHE A 244 -1.75 7.52 1.35
N PHE A 245 -0.49 7.90 1.22
CA PHE A 245 -0.10 8.97 0.29
C PHE A 245 -0.26 8.57 -1.18
N ILE A 246 0.11 7.33 -1.52
CA ILE A 246 -0.07 6.81 -2.89
C ILE A 246 -1.56 6.79 -3.25
N SER A 247 -2.40 6.22 -2.38
CA SER A 247 -3.84 6.15 -2.62
C SER A 247 -4.51 7.52 -2.63
N ALA A 248 -4.13 8.45 -1.74
CA ALA A 248 -4.62 9.82 -1.74
C ALA A 248 -4.26 10.58 -3.02
N PHE A 249 -3.04 10.38 -3.53
CA PHE A 249 -2.59 10.97 -4.79
C PHE A 249 -3.42 10.45 -5.97
N VAL A 250 -3.59 9.12 -6.08
CA VAL A 250 -4.42 8.52 -7.13
C VAL A 250 -5.89 8.95 -7.00
N LEU A 251 -6.43 9.03 -5.79
CA LEU A 251 -7.79 9.51 -5.53
C LEU A 251 -7.95 11.00 -5.93
N SER A 252 -6.91 11.82 -5.77
CA SER A 252 -6.93 13.22 -6.24
C SER A 252 -7.00 13.31 -7.77
N ILE A 253 -6.29 12.43 -8.49
CA ILE A 253 -6.40 12.32 -9.95
C ILE A 253 -7.82 11.88 -10.34
N ALA A 254 -8.39 10.92 -9.61
CA ALA A 254 -9.75 10.46 -9.82
C ALA A 254 -10.81 11.57 -9.62
N ILE A 255 -10.63 12.42 -8.60
CA ILE A 255 -11.48 13.62 -8.41
C ILE A 255 -11.36 14.54 -9.63
N GLY A 256 -10.16 14.70 -10.20
CA GLY A 256 -9.97 15.42 -11.47
C GLY A 256 -10.75 14.79 -12.63
N GLY A 257 -10.70 13.46 -12.76
CA GLY A 257 -11.50 12.72 -13.76
C GLY A 257 -13.01 12.89 -13.57
N ALA A 258 -13.48 12.83 -12.33
CA ALA A 258 -14.89 13.07 -11.98
C ALA A 258 -15.31 14.52 -12.26
N ALA A 259 -14.43 15.51 -12.05
CA ALA A 259 -14.67 16.90 -12.40
C ALA A 259 -14.80 17.10 -13.92
N VAL A 260 -13.96 16.42 -14.71
CA VAL A 260 -14.10 16.40 -16.18
C VAL A 260 -15.45 15.78 -16.56
N ASN A 261 -15.81 14.63 -15.99
CA ASN A 261 -17.12 14.00 -16.27
C ASN A 261 -18.29 14.93 -15.89
N PHE A 262 -18.21 15.59 -14.73
CA PHE A 262 -19.21 16.58 -14.31
C PHE A 262 -19.42 17.70 -15.34
N THR A 263 -18.34 18.25 -15.90
CA THR A 263 -18.46 19.29 -16.92
C THR A 263 -19.03 18.78 -18.25
N LEU A 264 -18.83 17.49 -18.58
CA LEU A 264 -19.42 16.86 -19.76
C LEU A 264 -20.93 16.71 -19.61
N ILE A 265 -21.40 16.35 -18.42
CA ILE A 265 -22.81 16.08 -18.14
C ILE A 265 -23.60 17.37 -17.84
N ALA A 266 -23.05 18.27 -17.03
CA ALA A 266 -23.82 19.38 -16.44
C ALA A 266 -24.35 20.40 -17.46
N ARG A 267 -23.59 20.67 -18.54
CA ARG A 267 -24.00 21.61 -19.60
C ARG A 267 -25.24 21.13 -20.37
N PRO A 268 -25.22 19.97 -21.06
CA PRO A 268 -26.39 19.49 -21.80
C PRO A 268 -27.60 19.25 -20.88
N MET A 269 -27.38 18.85 -19.62
CA MET A 269 -28.45 18.73 -18.63
C MET A 269 -29.09 20.07 -18.25
N ALA A 270 -28.35 21.18 -18.33
CA ALA A 270 -28.91 22.52 -18.11
C ALA A 270 -29.97 22.86 -19.17
N GLU A 271 -29.83 22.37 -20.38
CA GLU A 271 -30.83 22.65 -21.40
C GLU A 271 -32.02 21.71 -21.34
N MET A 272 -31.77 20.43 -21.07
CA MET A 272 -32.84 19.42 -20.96
C MET A 272 -33.73 19.62 -19.73
N VAL A 273 -33.17 20.04 -18.60
CA VAL A 273 -33.88 20.16 -17.31
C VAL A 273 -34.19 21.63 -16.94
N GLY A 274 -33.69 22.57 -17.75
CA GLY A 274 -33.89 24.01 -17.56
C GLY A 274 -32.82 24.63 -16.66
N GLY A 275 -31.90 25.41 -17.25
CA GLY A 275 -30.71 25.95 -16.58
C GLY A 275 -31.01 27.13 -15.66
N SER A 276 -32.23 27.66 -15.75
CA SER A 276 -32.80 28.68 -14.86
C SER A 276 -33.56 28.10 -13.68
N ASN A 277 -33.74 26.77 -13.62
CA ASN A 277 -34.38 26.12 -12.48
C ASN A 277 -33.33 25.90 -11.38
N PHE A 278 -33.62 26.42 -10.19
CA PHE A 278 -32.78 26.29 -9.00
C PHE A 278 -33.51 25.47 -7.94
N ILE A 279 -32.78 24.56 -7.29
CA ILE A 279 -33.19 23.92 -6.04
C ILE A 279 -32.36 24.58 -4.94
N GLY A 280 -32.98 25.50 -4.18
CA GLY A 280 -32.27 26.33 -3.21
C GLY A 280 -31.23 27.22 -3.90
N SER A 281 -29.95 27.05 -3.56
CA SER A 281 -28.84 27.81 -4.13
C SER A 281 -28.11 27.12 -5.29
N PHE A 282 -28.47 25.87 -5.63
CA PHE A 282 -27.82 25.09 -6.67
C PHE A 282 -28.69 24.96 -7.92
N LYS A 283 -28.08 24.94 -9.11
CA LYS A 283 -28.80 24.70 -10.37
C LYS A 283 -29.25 23.24 -10.45
N VAL A 284 -30.44 22.97 -10.97
CA VAL A 284 -30.96 21.59 -11.08
C VAL A 284 -30.04 20.72 -11.95
N SER A 285 -29.39 21.30 -12.96
CA SER A 285 -28.42 20.59 -13.82
C SER A 285 -27.17 20.13 -13.08
N GLU A 286 -26.65 20.95 -12.16
CA GLU A 286 -25.49 20.61 -11.33
C GLU A 286 -25.84 19.47 -10.37
N VAL A 287 -27.00 19.53 -9.74
CA VAL A 287 -27.48 18.44 -8.85
C VAL A 287 -27.66 17.15 -9.65
N SER A 288 -28.25 17.23 -10.84
CA SER A 288 -28.49 16.04 -11.69
C SER A 288 -27.18 15.39 -12.14
N ALA A 289 -26.18 16.19 -12.54
CA ALA A 289 -24.86 15.67 -12.94
C ALA A 289 -24.15 14.99 -11.76
N ILE A 290 -24.20 15.54 -10.56
CA ILE A 290 -23.64 14.91 -9.35
C ILE A 290 -24.35 13.59 -9.05
N VAL A 291 -25.68 13.53 -9.17
CA VAL A 291 -26.44 12.30 -8.92
C VAL A 291 -26.06 11.20 -9.89
N ILE A 292 -25.89 11.51 -11.18
CA ILE A 292 -25.44 10.53 -12.19
C ILE A 292 -24.07 9.97 -11.80
N ILE A 293 -23.10 10.84 -11.54
CA ILE A 293 -21.73 10.43 -11.15
C ILE A 293 -21.75 9.62 -9.84
N LEU A 294 -22.57 10.00 -8.86
CA LEU A 294 -22.68 9.24 -7.60
C LEU A 294 -23.26 7.84 -7.80
N VAL A 295 -24.30 7.71 -8.63
CA VAL A 295 -24.88 6.41 -8.99
C VAL A 295 -23.83 5.58 -9.71
N GLU A 296 -23.10 6.18 -10.63
CA GLU A 296 -22.08 5.53 -11.44
C GLU A 296 -20.89 5.02 -10.60
N VAL A 297 -20.34 5.88 -9.73
CA VAL A 297 -19.30 5.50 -8.75
C VAL A 297 -19.81 4.40 -7.82
N SER A 298 -21.08 4.47 -7.38
CA SER A 298 -21.68 3.44 -6.52
C SER A 298 -21.83 2.09 -7.26
N MET A 299 -22.26 2.11 -8.52
CA MET A 299 -22.35 0.89 -9.34
C MET A 299 -20.94 0.32 -9.63
N GLY A 300 -19.95 1.18 -9.86
CA GLY A 300 -18.56 0.79 -10.04
C GLY A 300 -17.98 0.12 -8.79
N LEU A 301 -18.22 0.71 -7.62
CA LEU A 301 -17.85 0.14 -6.33
C LEU A 301 -18.45 -1.27 -6.13
N PHE A 302 -19.74 -1.44 -6.41
CA PHE A 302 -20.41 -2.75 -6.32
C PHE A 302 -19.89 -3.76 -7.35
N LEU A 303 -19.56 -3.31 -8.56
CA LEU A 303 -18.95 -4.16 -9.58
C LEU A 303 -17.58 -4.67 -9.13
N MET A 304 -16.73 -3.79 -8.59
CA MET A 304 -15.38 -4.12 -8.11
C MET A 304 -15.40 -5.04 -6.89
N GLU A 305 -16.37 -4.85 -5.99
CA GLU A 305 -16.61 -5.73 -4.86
C GLU A 305 -17.11 -7.12 -5.33
N SER A 306 -18.03 -7.15 -6.28
CA SER A 306 -18.57 -8.41 -6.83
C SER A 306 -17.51 -9.20 -7.62
N LEU A 307 -16.52 -8.51 -8.21
CA LEU A 307 -15.36 -9.14 -8.86
C LEU A 307 -14.29 -9.60 -7.86
N ARG A 308 -14.45 -9.35 -6.55
CA ARG A 308 -13.45 -9.60 -5.49
C ARG A 308 -12.11 -8.90 -5.73
N ILE A 309 -12.11 -7.81 -6.50
CA ILE A 309 -10.94 -6.95 -6.63
C ILE A 309 -10.84 -6.08 -5.39
N THR A 310 -11.96 -5.51 -4.93
CA THR A 310 -12.04 -4.74 -3.68
C THR A 310 -12.74 -5.46 -2.55
N ARG A 311 -12.52 -5.00 -1.31
CA ARG A 311 -13.14 -5.51 -0.07
C ARG A 311 -13.67 -4.42 0.86
N LEU A 312 -14.43 -3.49 0.30
CA LEU A 312 -15.09 -2.45 1.10
C LEU A 312 -16.37 -2.97 1.77
N PHE A 313 -17.04 -4.00 1.20
CA PHE A 313 -18.29 -4.55 1.71
C PHE A 313 -18.22 -6.08 1.83
N PRO A 314 -17.69 -6.61 2.94
CA PRO A 314 -17.48 -8.06 3.11
C PRO A 314 -18.75 -8.91 2.95
N VAL A 315 -19.93 -8.32 3.17
CA VAL A 315 -21.24 -8.95 2.94
C VAL A 315 -21.42 -9.38 1.48
N ILE A 316 -20.94 -8.60 0.53
CA ILE A 316 -21.06 -8.87 -0.92
C ILE A 316 -20.12 -10.01 -1.34
N GLY A 317 -18.90 -10.04 -0.79
CA GLY A 317 -17.92 -11.09 -1.05
C GLY A 317 -18.35 -12.49 -0.56
N ALA A 318 -19.17 -12.53 0.50
CA ALA A 318 -19.70 -13.74 1.11
C ALA A 318 -20.96 -14.30 0.41
N LEU A 319 -21.49 -13.62 -0.61
CA LEU A 319 -22.65 -14.09 -1.36
C LEU A 319 -22.32 -15.33 -2.22
N ASN A 320 -23.32 -16.18 -2.40
CA ASN A 320 -23.26 -17.34 -3.29
C ASN A 320 -22.85 -16.92 -4.72
N ASP A 321 -22.00 -17.72 -5.36
CA ASP A 321 -21.42 -17.45 -6.68
C ASP A 321 -22.45 -17.08 -7.75
N LYS A 322 -23.61 -17.74 -7.77
CA LYS A 322 -24.70 -17.43 -8.71
C LYS A 322 -25.25 -16.01 -8.55
N LEU A 323 -25.43 -15.55 -7.31
CA LEU A 323 -25.93 -14.19 -7.03
C LEU A 323 -24.86 -13.15 -7.38
N ARG A 324 -23.59 -13.46 -7.09
CA ARG A 324 -22.46 -12.58 -7.42
C ARG A 324 -22.34 -12.36 -8.93
N VAL A 325 -22.37 -13.43 -9.72
CA VAL A 325 -22.33 -13.32 -11.20
C VAL A 325 -23.54 -12.54 -11.73
N ARG A 326 -24.72 -12.74 -11.16
CA ARG A 326 -25.91 -11.97 -11.53
C ARG A 326 -25.73 -10.48 -11.21
N MET A 327 -25.19 -10.13 -10.05
CA MET A 327 -24.90 -8.74 -9.70
C MET A 327 -23.88 -8.11 -10.65
N ILE A 328 -22.81 -8.82 -11.01
CA ILE A 328 -21.81 -8.35 -11.99
C ILE A 328 -22.51 -7.92 -13.29
N TRP A 329 -23.37 -8.78 -13.84
CA TRP A 329 -24.10 -8.46 -15.07
C TRP A 329 -25.09 -7.32 -14.90
N ILE A 330 -25.77 -7.21 -13.76
CA ILE A 330 -26.70 -6.13 -13.47
C ILE A 330 -25.96 -4.78 -13.35
N THR A 331 -24.93 -4.69 -12.51
CA THR A 331 -24.17 -3.45 -12.28
C THR A 331 -23.42 -3.03 -13.54
N PHE A 332 -22.84 -3.98 -14.27
CA PHE A 332 -22.23 -3.71 -15.56
C PHE A 332 -23.25 -3.21 -16.59
N GLY A 333 -24.44 -3.82 -16.64
CA GLY A 333 -25.53 -3.37 -17.51
C GLY A 333 -25.97 -1.93 -17.21
N PHE A 334 -26.12 -1.58 -15.93
CA PHE A 334 -26.42 -0.19 -15.53
C PHE A 334 -25.31 0.78 -15.93
N LEU A 335 -24.04 0.43 -15.69
CA LEU A 335 -22.90 1.25 -16.10
C LEU A 335 -22.84 1.45 -17.62
N LEU A 336 -23.11 0.40 -18.39
CA LEU A 336 -23.14 0.46 -19.85
C LEU A 336 -24.25 1.39 -20.36
N VAL A 337 -25.44 1.32 -19.73
CA VAL A 337 -26.56 2.21 -20.06
C VAL A 337 -26.22 3.66 -19.72
N LEU A 338 -25.68 3.93 -18.53
CA LEU A 338 -25.28 5.27 -18.13
C LEU A 338 -24.17 5.83 -19.03
N ALA A 339 -23.15 5.04 -19.34
CA ALA A 339 -22.09 5.43 -20.28
C ALA A 339 -22.63 5.75 -21.68
N SER A 340 -23.65 5.01 -22.14
CA SER A 340 -24.32 5.29 -23.42
C SER A 340 -25.11 6.61 -23.37
N VAL A 341 -25.78 6.90 -22.25
CA VAL A 341 -26.48 8.18 -22.04
C VAL A 341 -25.47 9.34 -21.98
N GLU A 342 -24.35 9.17 -21.30
CA GLU A 342 -23.29 10.19 -21.20
C GLU A 342 -22.61 10.46 -22.53
N ALA A 343 -22.37 9.43 -23.35
CA ALA A 343 -21.91 9.62 -24.72
C ALA A 343 -22.91 10.44 -25.55
N GLY A 344 -24.21 10.21 -25.37
CA GLY A 344 -25.27 11.00 -26.00
C GLY A 344 -25.31 12.45 -25.48
N LEU A 345 -25.13 12.67 -24.18
CA LEU A 345 -25.05 14.01 -23.59
C LEU A 345 -23.81 14.77 -24.08
N ALA A 346 -22.66 14.10 -24.21
CA ALA A 346 -21.44 14.68 -24.76
C ALA A 346 -21.60 15.08 -26.23
N PHE A 347 -22.33 14.27 -27.02
CA PHE A 347 -22.73 14.64 -28.38
C PHE A 347 -23.59 15.90 -28.41
N MET A 348 -24.62 15.96 -27.55
CA MET A 348 -25.49 17.14 -27.43
C MET A 348 -24.68 18.37 -27.04
N ARG A 349 -23.75 18.26 -26.09
CA ARG A 349 -22.88 19.37 -25.68
C ARG A 349 -22.13 20.01 -26.84
N GLU A 350 -21.60 19.20 -27.76
CA GLU A 350 -20.82 19.72 -28.90
C GLU A 350 -21.72 20.48 -29.89
N ILE A 351 -22.91 19.95 -30.20
CA ILE A 351 -23.90 20.64 -31.04
C ILE A 351 -24.26 22.00 -30.45
N LEU A 352 -24.49 22.06 -29.14
CA LEU A 352 -24.88 23.29 -28.45
C LEU A 352 -23.76 24.32 -28.45
N MET A 353 -22.51 23.87 -28.32
CA MET A 353 -21.35 24.75 -28.39
C MET A 353 -21.14 25.29 -29.80
N GLU A 354 -21.41 24.50 -30.84
CA GLU A 354 -21.38 24.95 -32.24
C GLU A 354 -22.46 26.01 -32.51
N ASP A 355 -23.68 25.82 -32.00
CA ASP A 355 -24.78 26.77 -32.16
C ASP A 355 -24.53 28.10 -31.40
N GLU A 356 -23.97 28.04 -30.19
CA GLU A 356 -23.54 29.23 -29.44
C GLU A 356 -22.46 30.03 -30.21
N LEU A 357 -21.49 29.34 -30.80
CA LEU A 357 -20.42 29.98 -31.57
C LEU A 357 -20.97 30.63 -32.84
N ALA A 358 -21.84 29.94 -33.58
CA ALA A 358 -22.50 30.47 -34.77
C ALA A 358 -23.34 31.71 -34.44
N THR A 359 -24.18 31.63 -33.40
CA THR A 359 -25.02 32.75 -32.94
C THR A 359 -24.18 33.94 -32.48
N SER A 360 -23.11 33.69 -31.71
CA SER A 360 -22.23 34.76 -31.22
C SER A 360 -21.43 35.45 -32.33
N ALA A 361 -21.13 34.74 -33.42
CA ALA A 361 -20.48 35.31 -34.61
C ALA A 361 -21.46 36.17 -35.41
N MET A 362 -22.69 35.69 -35.62
CA MET A 362 -23.76 36.47 -36.25
C MET A 362 -24.05 37.76 -35.47
N LEU A 363 -24.06 37.70 -34.14
CA LEU A 363 -24.28 38.87 -33.27
C LEU A 363 -23.12 39.86 -33.25
N ARG A 364 -21.88 39.41 -33.50
CA ARG A 364 -20.69 40.28 -33.61
C ARG A 364 -20.54 40.93 -34.99
N GLY A 365 -21.34 40.53 -35.97
CA GLY A 365 -21.25 41.04 -37.35
C GLY A 365 -20.02 40.55 -38.12
N ASP A 366 -19.27 39.58 -37.56
CA ASP A 366 -18.23 38.87 -38.29
C ASP A 366 -18.93 37.88 -39.24
N GLY A 367 -18.79 38.11 -40.55
CA GLY A 367 -19.34 37.23 -41.58
C GLY A 367 -18.81 35.80 -41.44
N VAL A 368 -19.73 34.85 -41.58
CA VAL A 368 -19.56 33.38 -41.70
C VAL A 368 -18.19 32.87 -41.21
N VAL A 369 -18.14 32.47 -39.94
CA VAL A 369 -17.05 31.66 -39.43
C VAL A 369 -17.03 30.36 -40.24
N ALA A 370 -15.91 30.07 -40.91
CA ALA A 370 -15.72 28.82 -41.61
C ALA A 370 -15.92 27.66 -40.63
N ALA A 371 -16.91 26.81 -40.90
CA ALA A 371 -17.10 25.56 -40.18
C ALA A 371 -15.76 24.80 -40.22
N ALA A 372 -15.25 24.42 -39.05
CA ALA A 372 -13.98 23.70 -38.98
C ALA A 372 -14.16 22.33 -39.66
N ASP A 373 -13.45 22.09 -40.76
CA ASP A 373 -13.48 20.82 -41.54
C ASP A 373 -13.18 19.55 -40.70
N PHE A 374 -12.77 19.71 -39.44
CA PHE A 374 -12.45 18.65 -38.49
C PHE A 374 -13.36 18.60 -37.25
N ALA A 375 -14.52 19.26 -37.23
CA ALA A 375 -15.46 19.24 -36.09
C ALA A 375 -15.90 17.82 -35.68
N TRP A 376 -16.01 16.88 -36.63
CA TRP A 376 -16.32 15.48 -36.33
C TRP A 376 -15.28 14.81 -35.43
N ILE A 377 -14.02 15.25 -35.45
CA ILE A 377 -12.95 14.72 -34.60
C ILE A 377 -13.20 15.13 -33.15
N THR A 378 -13.57 16.38 -32.89
CA THR A 378 -13.88 16.85 -31.52
C THR A 378 -15.13 16.18 -31.01
N THR A 379 -16.20 16.09 -31.82
CA THR A 379 -17.43 15.37 -31.45
C THR A 379 -17.15 13.91 -31.11
N ALA A 380 -16.44 13.17 -31.97
CA ALA A 380 -16.11 11.77 -31.73
C ALA A 380 -15.22 11.58 -30.49
N ALA A 381 -14.27 12.49 -30.24
CA ALA A 381 -13.42 12.44 -29.06
C ALA A 381 -14.21 12.71 -27.77
N GLN A 382 -15.14 13.69 -27.77
CA GLN A 382 -15.98 14.00 -26.62
C GLN A 382 -16.98 12.87 -26.32
N MET A 383 -17.58 12.28 -27.35
CA MET A 383 -18.44 11.08 -27.20
C MET A 383 -17.64 9.89 -26.65
N GLY A 384 -16.45 9.66 -27.20
CA GLY A 384 -15.54 8.62 -26.71
C GLY A 384 -15.14 8.84 -25.25
N MET A 385 -14.82 10.08 -24.87
CA MET A 385 -14.54 10.43 -23.48
C MET A 385 -15.76 10.22 -22.58
N GLY A 386 -16.95 10.69 -22.97
CA GLY A 386 -18.20 10.48 -22.22
C GLY A 386 -18.57 9.00 -22.03
N PHE A 387 -18.20 8.14 -22.99
CA PHE A 387 -18.40 6.70 -22.86
C PHE A 387 -17.34 6.02 -21.96
N ILE A 388 -16.07 6.43 -22.08
CA ILE A 388 -14.94 5.77 -21.41
C ILE A 388 -14.80 6.21 -19.95
N LEU A 389 -15.04 7.49 -19.66
CA LEU A 389 -14.84 8.06 -18.32
C LEU A 389 -15.61 7.31 -17.24
N PRO A 390 -16.86 6.86 -17.47
CA PRO A 390 -17.57 6.06 -16.49
C PRO A 390 -16.83 4.78 -16.07
N PHE A 391 -16.36 4.02 -17.06
CA PHE A 391 -15.57 2.82 -16.80
C PHE A 391 -14.23 3.14 -16.13
N ALA A 392 -13.64 4.29 -16.44
CA ALA A 392 -12.42 4.75 -15.77
C ALA A 392 -12.69 5.06 -14.28
N LEU A 393 -13.85 5.65 -13.95
CA LEU A 393 -14.25 5.96 -12.58
C LEU A 393 -14.53 4.72 -11.73
N VAL A 394 -14.87 3.58 -12.34
CA VAL A 394 -14.96 2.28 -11.62
C VAL A 394 -13.65 1.92 -10.93
N PHE A 395 -12.50 2.21 -11.56
CA PHE A 395 -11.19 1.89 -10.98
C PHE A 395 -10.85 2.69 -9.73
N VAL A 396 -11.60 3.75 -9.43
CA VAL A 396 -11.46 4.56 -8.20
C VAL A 396 -11.71 3.74 -6.94
N ALA A 397 -12.47 2.64 -7.05
CA ALA A 397 -12.69 1.73 -5.93
C ALA A 397 -11.38 1.14 -5.36
N ILE A 398 -10.37 0.86 -6.21
CA ILE A 398 -9.09 0.26 -5.79
C ILE A 398 -8.28 1.18 -4.86
N PRO A 399 -7.93 2.42 -5.27
CA PRO A 399 -7.25 3.34 -4.36
C PRO A 399 -8.16 3.75 -3.19
N LEU A 400 -9.49 3.79 -3.36
CA LEU A 400 -10.41 4.09 -2.26
C LEU A 400 -10.33 3.05 -1.14
N GLU A 401 -10.28 1.75 -1.44
CA GLU A 401 -10.07 0.70 -0.41
C GLU A 401 -8.74 0.89 0.32
N THR A 402 -7.68 1.10 -0.45
CA THR A 402 -6.32 1.32 0.10
C THR A 402 -6.31 2.58 0.97
N PHE A 403 -7.01 3.63 0.56
CA PHE A 403 -7.15 4.87 1.31
C PHE A 403 -7.92 4.66 2.60
N VAL A 404 -9.07 3.99 2.58
CA VAL A 404 -9.90 3.74 3.79
C VAL A 404 -9.13 2.92 4.82
N SER A 405 -8.48 1.83 4.39
CA SER A 405 -7.70 0.96 5.28
C SER A 405 -6.49 1.67 5.89
N SER A 406 -5.73 2.43 5.09
CA SER A 406 -4.57 3.19 5.57
C SER A 406 -4.93 4.44 6.38
N THR A 407 -6.05 5.10 6.08
CA THR A 407 -6.57 6.27 6.81
C THR A 407 -6.78 5.94 8.27
N ARG A 408 -7.34 4.77 8.59
CA ARG A 408 -7.54 4.35 9.99
C ARG A 408 -6.22 4.36 10.77
N THR A 409 -5.15 3.84 10.18
CA THR A 409 -3.81 3.84 10.79
C THR A 409 -3.25 5.25 10.93
N VAL A 410 -3.30 6.05 9.87
CA VAL A 410 -2.74 7.42 9.86
C VAL A 410 -3.49 8.33 10.84
N VAL A 411 -4.82 8.25 10.89
CA VAL A 411 -5.66 8.96 11.86
C VAL A 411 -5.33 8.51 13.29
N GLY A 412 -5.10 7.22 13.52
CA GLY A 412 -4.66 6.71 14.83
C GLY A 412 -3.34 7.32 15.29
N ILE A 413 -2.35 7.41 14.40
CA ILE A 413 -1.05 8.03 14.67
C ILE A 413 -1.21 9.54 14.93
N MET A 414 -1.98 10.23 14.08
CA MET A 414 -2.22 11.67 14.20
C MET A 414 -2.99 12.03 15.46
N ALA A 415 -4.00 11.24 15.83
CA ALA A 415 -4.76 11.42 17.07
C ALA A 415 -3.87 11.23 18.31
N SER A 416 -2.97 10.23 18.29
CA SER A 416 -1.98 10.05 19.36
C SER A 416 -1.04 11.27 19.47
N ALA A 417 -0.52 11.77 18.33
CA ALA A 417 0.30 12.98 18.31
C ALA A 417 -0.45 14.21 18.85
N LEU A 418 -1.73 14.38 18.48
CA LEU A 418 -2.58 15.47 18.95
C LEU A 418 -2.85 15.38 20.44
N LEU A 419 -3.14 14.19 20.98
CA LEU A 419 -3.31 13.99 22.42
C LEU A 419 -2.02 14.33 23.19
N ARG A 420 -0.85 13.91 22.68
CA ARG A 420 0.45 14.27 23.29
C ARG A 420 0.69 15.79 23.26
N ALA A 421 0.38 16.45 22.15
CA ALA A 421 0.48 17.91 22.03
C ALA A 421 -0.48 18.61 22.99
N LEU A 422 -1.72 18.15 23.11
CA LEU A 422 -2.71 18.68 24.05
C LEU A 422 -2.24 18.50 25.50
N ALA A 423 -1.70 17.33 25.87
CA ALA A 423 -1.16 17.09 27.20
C ALA A 423 0.02 18.03 27.52
N PHE A 424 0.88 18.30 26.53
CA PHE A 424 1.96 19.28 26.65
C PHE A 424 1.43 20.70 26.87
N VAL A 425 0.47 21.14 26.06
CA VAL A 425 -0.16 22.48 26.19
C VAL A 425 -0.83 22.63 27.55
N LEU A 426 -1.57 21.63 28.02
CA LEU A 426 -2.21 21.66 29.35
C LEU A 426 -1.16 21.79 30.47
N ARG A 427 -0.05 21.06 30.39
CA ARG A 427 1.06 21.18 31.36
C ARG A 427 1.72 22.55 31.31
N LEU A 428 1.96 23.08 30.11
CA LEU A 428 2.55 24.39 29.91
C LEU A 428 1.66 25.49 30.47
N THR A 429 0.37 25.50 30.12
CA THR A 429 -0.62 26.45 30.64
C THR A 429 -0.77 26.33 32.15
N GLY A 430 -0.74 25.11 32.71
CA GLY A 430 -0.74 24.90 34.14
C GLY A 430 0.47 25.53 34.84
N ASN A 431 1.67 25.37 34.26
CA ASN A 431 2.87 26.02 34.78
C ASN A 431 2.78 27.55 34.68
N ILE A 432 2.32 28.08 33.55
CA ILE A 432 2.13 29.51 33.34
C ILE A 432 1.15 30.08 34.37
N ALA A 433 0.01 29.40 34.61
CA ALA A 433 -0.97 29.82 35.62
C ALA A 433 -0.35 29.96 37.02
N ARG A 434 0.50 28.99 37.42
CA ARG A 434 1.19 29.04 38.72
C ARG A 434 2.16 30.21 38.82
N TYR A 435 2.95 30.47 37.77
CA TYR A 435 3.89 31.58 37.76
C TYR A 435 3.18 32.93 37.63
N SER A 436 2.11 33.02 36.84
CA SER A 436 1.32 34.25 36.69
C SER A 436 0.63 34.62 38.00
N GLY A 437 0.11 33.66 38.77
CA GLY A 437 -0.43 33.90 40.10
C GLY A 437 0.58 34.58 41.04
N LYS A 438 1.83 34.10 41.03
CA LYS A 438 2.93 34.72 41.80
C LYS A 438 3.30 36.11 41.27
N THR A 439 3.38 36.28 39.95
CA THR A 439 3.69 37.57 39.33
C THR A 439 2.61 38.61 39.60
N VAL A 440 1.34 38.23 39.51
CA VAL A 440 0.20 39.11 39.83
C VAL A 440 0.21 39.47 41.32
N ALA A 441 0.50 38.52 42.21
CA ALA A 441 0.67 38.82 43.63
C ALA A 441 1.82 39.83 43.87
N ASN A 442 2.95 39.68 43.17
CA ASN A 442 4.07 40.63 43.28
C ASN A 442 3.75 42.02 42.67
N LEU A 443 3.03 42.07 41.55
CA LEU A 443 2.55 43.33 40.95
C LEU A 443 1.54 44.03 41.86
N TYR A 444 0.66 43.26 42.51
CA TYR A 444 -0.28 43.78 43.50
C TYR A 444 0.46 44.45 44.67
N ASP A 445 1.52 43.80 45.16
CA ASP A 445 2.41 44.39 46.19
C ASP A 445 3.15 45.65 45.67
N LEU A 446 3.53 45.72 44.40
CA LEU A 446 4.18 46.90 43.80
C LEU A 446 3.23 48.11 43.72
N ILE A 447 1.95 47.91 43.38
CA ILE A 447 0.95 48.99 43.31
C ILE A 447 0.68 49.60 44.70
N ILE A 448 0.79 48.80 45.75
CA ILE A 448 0.56 49.21 47.15
C ILE A 448 1.88 49.65 47.82
N PHE A 449 2.98 49.78 47.07
CA PHE A 449 4.30 50.08 47.61
C PHE A 449 4.38 51.36 48.47
N GLY A 450 3.62 52.41 48.13
CA GLY A 450 3.59 53.67 48.88
C GLY A 450 3.13 53.50 50.35
N PRO A 451 1.89 53.03 50.59
CA PRO A 451 1.41 52.70 51.94
C PRO A 451 2.29 51.68 52.68
N LEU A 452 2.79 50.65 51.98
CA LEU A 452 3.66 49.61 52.54
C LEU A 452 5.02 50.14 53.01
N TRP A 453 5.61 51.10 52.28
CA TRP A 453 6.83 51.75 52.71
C TRP A 453 6.59 52.57 53.99
N LEU A 454 5.47 53.30 54.06
CA LEU A 454 5.10 54.08 55.24
C LEU A 454 4.92 53.17 56.47
N GLU A 455 4.18 52.08 56.34
CA GLU A 455 3.98 51.06 57.38
C GLU A 455 5.33 50.48 57.84
N ARG A 456 6.17 49.99 56.90
CA ARG A 456 7.48 49.40 57.24
C ARG A 456 8.42 50.40 57.91
N THR A 457 8.43 51.65 57.48
CA THR A 457 9.30 52.68 58.08
C THR A 457 8.85 53.01 59.49
N ILE A 458 7.54 53.06 59.73
CA ILE A 458 6.97 53.24 61.07
C ILE A 458 7.28 52.02 61.94
N THR A 459 6.94 50.80 61.52
CA THR A 459 7.20 49.58 62.30
C THR A 459 8.69 49.36 62.59
N LYS A 460 9.57 49.70 61.65
CA LYS A 460 11.03 49.61 61.86
C LYS A 460 11.53 50.66 62.85
N LYS A 461 10.91 51.84 62.90
CA LYS A 461 11.17 52.87 63.94
C LYS A 461 10.72 52.40 65.32
N TRP A 462 9.54 51.79 65.42
CA TRP A 462 9.01 51.23 66.68
C TRP A 462 9.81 50.03 67.18
N LEU A 463 10.31 49.16 66.29
CA LEU A 463 11.20 48.04 66.66
C LEU A 463 12.63 48.52 67.00
N SER A 464 13.11 49.60 66.38
CA SER A 464 14.37 50.26 66.73
C SER A 464 14.32 50.91 68.12
N ASP A 465 13.23 51.61 68.44
CA ASP A 465 13.01 52.20 69.77
C ASP A 465 12.75 51.12 70.85
N GLY A 466 12.29 49.92 70.47
CA GLY A 466 12.16 48.77 71.36
C GLY A 466 13.46 47.99 71.61
N ALA A 467 14.44 48.08 70.70
CA ALA A 467 15.71 47.36 70.81
C ALA A 467 16.77 48.08 71.67
N GLU A 468 16.61 49.39 71.92
CA GLU A 468 17.50 50.14 72.82
C GLU A 468 17.19 49.93 74.32
N THR A 469 16.15 49.17 74.67
CA THR A 469 15.80 48.94 76.09
C THR A 469 16.14 47.55 76.63
N ASN A 470 16.74 46.64 75.85
CA ASN A 470 17.22 45.36 76.41
C ASN A 470 18.41 44.75 75.66
N SER A 471 19.64 45.11 76.05
CA SER A 471 20.79 44.19 76.22
C SER A 471 22.05 44.94 76.66
N PRO A 472 23.06 44.31 77.33
CA PRO A 472 23.22 42.88 77.60
C PRO A 472 23.67 42.53 79.04
N ALA A 473 23.48 41.27 79.47
CA ALA A 473 24.40 40.65 80.44
C ALA A 473 24.39 39.11 80.31
N HIS A 474 25.58 38.59 79.99
CA HIS A 474 26.06 37.21 80.20
C HIS A 474 25.48 36.09 79.32
N ALA A 475 26.30 35.55 78.40
CA ALA A 475 27.19 34.40 78.66
C ALA A 475 27.42 33.52 77.39
N THR A 476 28.70 33.24 77.13
CA THR A 476 29.29 31.97 76.63
C THR A 476 28.83 31.32 75.30
N THR A 477 29.75 31.36 74.33
CA THR A 477 30.37 30.22 73.62
C THR A 477 29.66 28.86 73.60
N THR A 478 29.38 28.35 72.38
CA THR A 478 29.69 27.01 71.80
C THR A 478 29.02 26.95 70.42
N ASP A 479 29.74 26.92 69.29
CA ASP A 479 30.28 25.74 68.57
C ASP A 479 29.23 24.76 68.01
N PHE A 480 29.54 24.16 66.84
CA PHE A 480 28.74 23.37 65.85
C PHE A 480 28.17 24.24 64.71
N GLN A 481 28.62 24.19 63.44
CA GLN A 481 29.23 23.18 62.56
C GLN A 481 28.31 22.00 62.18
N GLU A 482 28.15 21.82 60.84
CA GLU A 482 27.53 20.71 60.09
C GLU A 482 25.98 20.62 60.03
N ALA A 483 25.32 20.14 58.97
CA ALA A 483 25.62 19.81 57.57
C ALA A 483 24.29 19.35 56.89
N VAL A 484 24.31 19.30 55.54
CA VAL A 484 23.40 18.59 54.61
C VAL A 484 22.06 19.24 54.25
#